data_AF-A0A858R8V8-F1
#
_entry.id   AF-A0A858R8V8-F1
#
_cell.length_a   1.000
_cell.length_b   1.000
_cell.length_c   1.000
_cell.angle_alpha   90.00
_cell.angle_beta   90.00
_cell.angle_gamma   90.00
#
_symmetry.space_group_name_H-M   'P 1'
#
loop_
_entity.id
_entity.type
_entity.pdbx_description
1 polymer ?
#
loop_
_entity_poly.entity_id
_entity_poly.type
_entity_poly.pdbx_seq_one_letter_code
_entity_poly.pdbx_strand_id
1 'polypeptide(L)'
;MMRTWQVNEARAHMRDLLDAAEDAPQRVTRNGRPYVVISEEEWNRVSRPPRRKGLGSFLAECPITPDLLPPRRPARVLRDPLLPDQE
;
A
#
# COMPACT_ATOMS: atom_id res chain seq x y z
N MET A 1 11.46 1.44 18.06
CA MET A 1 12.12 1.24 16.74
C MET A 1 11.93 -0.21 16.32
N MET A 2 11.77 -0.49 15.02
CA MET A 2 11.61 -1.88 14.53
C MET A 2 12.91 -2.66 14.67
N ARG A 3 12.87 -3.83 15.33
CA ARG A 3 13.99 -4.77 15.46
C ARG A 3 13.66 -6.08 14.75
N THR A 4 14.70 -6.87 14.46
CA THR A 4 14.55 -8.21 13.89
C THR A 4 14.96 -9.25 14.92
N TRP A 5 14.05 -10.18 15.21
CA TRP A 5 14.21 -11.26 16.17
C TRP A 5 14.30 -12.59 15.42
N GLN A 6 15.16 -13.49 15.88
CA GLN A 6 15.01 -14.91 15.52
C GLN A 6 13.88 -15.53 16.35
N VAL A 7 13.15 -16.52 15.82
CA VAL A 7 12.00 -17.12 16.53
C VAL A 7 12.37 -17.68 17.91
N ASN A 8 13.60 -18.19 18.09
CA ASN A 8 14.08 -18.71 19.37
C ASN A 8 14.31 -17.58 20.39
N GLU A 9 14.86 -16.46 19.94
CA GLU A 9 15.09 -15.27 20.75
C GLU A 9 13.75 -14.64 21.17
N ALA A 10 12.83 -14.48 20.22
CA ALA A 10 11.47 -14.02 20.47
C ALA A 10 10.73 -14.87 21.51
N ARG A 11 10.93 -16.20 21.49
CA ARG A 11 10.32 -17.11 22.48
C ARG A 11 10.93 -16.93 23.88
N ALA A 12 12.24 -16.71 23.97
CA ALA A 12 12.93 -16.48 25.25
C ALA A 12 12.61 -15.11 25.85
N HIS A 13 12.39 -14.10 25.00
CA HIS A 13 12.17 -12.70 25.35
C HIS A 13 10.76 -12.23 24.96
N MET A 14 9.74 -13.08 25.15
CA MET A 14 8.39 -12.78 24.68
C MET A 14 7.83 -11.47 25.27
N ARG A 15 8.14 -11.16 26.52
CA ARG A 15 7.69 -9.92 27.15
C ARG A 15 8.28 -8.69 26.47
N ASP A 16 9.61 -8.66 26.29
CA ASP A 16 10.31 -7.57 25.62
C ASP A 16 9.83 -7.38 24.17
N LEU A 17 9.51 -8.49 23.48
CA LEU A 17 8.95 -8.46 22.13
C LEU A 17 7.58 -7.78 22.12
N LEU A 18 6.70 -8.10 23.08
CA LEU A 18 5.37 -7.52 23.17
C LEU A 18 5.43 -6.03 23.53
N ASP A 19 6.25 -5.66 24.53
CA ASP A 19 6.46 -4.26 24.92
C ASP A 19 6.99 -3.45 23.72
N ALA A 20 7.95 -3.99 22.96
CA ALA A 20 8.44 -3.34 21.75
C ALA A 20 7.40 -3.28 20.61
N ALA A 21 6.46 -4.25 20.55
CA ALA A 21 5.39 -4.31 19.57
C ALA A 21 4.22 -3.35 19.87
N GLU A 22 4.09 -2.88 21.12
CA GLU A 22 3.19 -1.78 21.47
C GLU A 22 3.68 -0.45 20.85
N ASP A 23 4.99 -0.20 20.89
CA ASP A 23 5.58 1.03 20.37
C ASP A 23 5.74 1.05 18.84
N ALA A 24 6.12 -0.09 18.24
CA ALA A 24 6.41 -0.17 16.81
C ALA A 24 6.35 -1.63 16.29
N PRO A 25 6.05 -1.85 15.00
CA PRO A 25 6.11 -3.18 14.40
C PRO A 25 7.45 -3.86 14.62
N GLN A 26 7.42 -5.15 14.99
CA GLN A 26 8.61 -5.97 15.20
C GLN A 26 8.66 -7.10 14.16
N ARG A 27 9.86 -7.39 13.62
CA ARG A 27 10.05 -8.46 12.65
C ARG A 27 10.54 -9.72 13.35
N VAL A 28 9.89 -10.85 13.12
CA VAL A 28 10.30 -12.17 13.64
C VAL A 28 10.64 -13.08 12.47
N THR A 29 11.79 -13.76 12.50
CA THR A 29 12.21 -14.67 11.43
C THR A 29 12.14 -16.12 11.91
N ARG A 30 11.45 -16.98 11.15
CA ARG A 30 11.41 -18.43 11.38
C ARG A 30 11.85 -19.14 10.11
N ASN A 31 12.94 -19.91 10.18
CA ASN A 31 13.49 -20.66 9.04
C ASN A 31 13.68 -19.77 7.79
N GLY A 32 14.24 -18.57 7.98
CA GLY A 32 14.45 -17.58 6.90
C GLY A 32 13.18 -16.85 6.43
N ARG A 33 11.98 -17.24 6.89
CA ARG A 33 10.73 -16.56 6.55
C ARG A 33 10.42 -15.45 7.55
N PRO A 34 10.21 -14.21 7.10
CA PRO A 34 9.88 -13.10 7.99
C PRO A 34 8.39 -13.05 8.30
N TYR A 35 8.08 -12.67 9.54
CA TYR A 35 6.77 -12.39 10.09
C TYR A 35 6.83 -11.03 10.79
N VAL A 36 5.68 -10.39 10.97
CA VAL A 36 5.58 -9.11 11.69
C VAL A 36 4.62 -9.28 12.87
N VAL A 37 5.04 -8.80 14.04
CA VAL A 37 4.24 -8.72 15.26
C VAL A 37 3.90 -7.27 15.53
N ILE A 38 2.63 -7.00 15.79
CA ILE A 38 2.05 -5.71 16.15
C ILE A 38 0.94 -5.95 17.17
N SER A 39 0.56 -4.91 17.92
CA SER A 39 -0.62 -4.97 18.77
C SER A 39 -1.90 -5.18 17.95
N GLU A 40 -2.94 -5.72 18.58
CA GLU A 40 -4.25 -5.87 17.95
C GLU A 40 -4.86 -4.50 17.60
N GLU A 41 -4.64 -3.49 18.44
CA GLU A 41 -5.06 -2.11 18.15
C GLU A 41 -4.42 -1.60 16.86
N GLU A 42 -3.12 -1.80 16.70
CA GLU A 42 -2.39 -1.41 15.50
C GLU A 42 -2.90 -2.16 14.28
N TRP A 43 -3.06 -3.48 14.38
CA TRP A 43 -3.63 -4.29 13.31
C TRP A 43 -5.01 -3.75 12.90
N ASN A 44 -5.89 -3.47 13.86
CA ASN A 44 -7.20 -2.91 13.60
C ASN A 44 -7.12 -1.50 12.98
N ARG A 45 -6.11 -0.70 13.31
CA ARG A 45 -5.89 0.61 12.69
C ARG A 45 -5.53 0.48 11.22
N VAL A 46 -4.61 -0.42 10.86
CA VAL A 46 -4.06 -0.54 9.49
C VAL A 46 -4.86 -1.47 8.59
N SER A 47 -5.54 -2.47 9.14
CA SER A 47 -6.35 -3.43 8.38
C SER A 47 -7.75 -2.92 8.04
N ARG A 48 -8.22 -1.87 8.73
CA ARG A 48 -9.52 -1.27 8.43
C ARG A 48 -9.55 -0.80 6.97
N PRO A 49 -10.61 -1.14 6.21
CA PRO A 49 -10.83 -0.55 4.89
C PRO A 49 -10.75 0.98 5.00
N PRO A 50 -10.24 1.68 3.98
CA PRO A 50 -10.22 3.13 3.99
C PRO A 50 -11.63 3.64 4.34
N ARG A 51 -11.76 4.38 5.44
CA ARG A 51 -13.04 5.01 5.81
C ARG A 51 -13.54 6.00 4.77
N ARG A 52 -12.63 6.42 3.88
CA ARG A 52 -12.90 7.30 2.75
C ARG A 52 -13.24 6.46 1.53
N LYS A 53 -14.23 6.93 0.77
CA LYS A 53 -14.53 6.45 -0.57
C LYS A 53 -13.21 6.31 -1.34
N GLY A 54 -12.98 5.15 -1.95
CA GLY A 54 -11.79 4.93 -2.76
C GLY A 54 -11.69 5.98 -3.86
N LEU A 55 -10.48 6.20 -4.41
CA LEU A 55 -10.25 7.22 -5.44
C LEU A 55 -11.29 7.16 -6.57
N GLY A 56 -11.66 5.96 -7.02
CA GLY A 56 -12.69 5.78 -8.05
C GLY A 56 -14.07 6.32 -7.64
N SER A 57 -14.54 5.99 -6.43
CA SER A 57 -15.81 6.52 -5.89
C SER A 57 -15.75 8.02 -5.68
N PHE A 58 -14.61 8.56 -5.23
CA PHE A 58 -14.40 10.00 -5.12
C PHE A 58 -14.50 10.69 -6.48
N LEU A 59 -13.80 10.16 -7.50
CA LEU A 59 -13.83 10.71 -8.86
C LEU A 59 -15.22 10.61 -9.50
N ALA A 60 -15.97 9.53 -9.22
CA ALA A 60 -17.34 9.36 -9.70
C ALA A 60 -18.33 10.38 -9.11
N GLU A 61 -18.06 10.86 -7.89
CA GLU A 61 -18.86 11.88 -7.21
C GLU A 61 -18.36 13.31 -7.48
N CYS A 62 -17.19 13.46 -8.09
CA CYS A 62 -16.68 14.77 -8.45
C CYS A 62 -17.57 15.37 -9.57
N PRO A 63 -18.01 16.62 -9.43
CA PRO A 63 -18.75 17.33 -10.48
C PRO A 63 -17.79 17.79 -11.59
N ILE A 64 -17.05 16.86 -12.20
CA ILE A 64 -16.16 17.17 -13.33
C ILE A 64 -17.04 17.47 -14.54
N THR A 65 -17.00 18.73 -14.96
CA THR A 65 -17.58 19.20 -16.22
C THR A 65 -16.46 19.41 -17.25
N PRO A 66 -16.76 19.35 -18.56
CA PRO A 66 -15.74 19.45 -19.62
C PRO A 66 -14.86 20.70 -19.55
N ASP A 67 -15.39 21.80 -19.03
CA ASP A 67 -14.71 23.09 -18.82
C ASP A 67 -13.70 23.09 -17.68
N LEU A 68 -13.78 22.12 -16.76
CA LEU A 68 -12.82 21.92 -15.67
C LEU A 68 -11.61 21.06 -16.10
N LEU A 69 -11.64 20.51 -17.32
CA LEU A 69 -10.54 19.70 -17.85
C LEU A 69 -9.59 20.58 -18.66
N PRO A 70 -8.26 20.39 -18.51
CA PRO A 70 -7.31 21.05 -19.40
C PRO A 70 -7.54 20.60 -20.85
N PRO A 71 -7.17 21.41 -21.85
CA PRO A 71 -7.29 21.03 -23.25
C PRO A 71 -6.61 19.68 -23.48
N ARG A 72 -7.35 18.76 -24.10
CA ARG A 72 -6.81 17.45 -24.44
C ARG A 72 -5.61 17.64 -25.34
N ARG A 73 -4.45 17.15 -24.89
CA ARG A 73 -3.31 16.99 -25.79
C ARG A 73 -3.69 15.95 -26.84
N PRO A 74 -3.32 16.15 -28.11
CA PRO A 74 -3.52 15.13 -29.13
C PRO A 74 -2.87 13.84 -28.63
N ALA A 75 -3.60 12.73 -28.79
CA ALA A 75 -3.02 11.42 -28.51
C ALA A 75 -1.72 11.31 -29.31
N ARG A 76 -0.65 10.82 -28.65
CA ARG A 76 0.58 10.52 -29.38
C ARG A 76 0.22 9.44 -30.37
N VAL A 77 0.14 9.80 -31.65
CA VAL A 77 -0.01 8.83 -32.73
C VAL A 77 1.26 8.01 -32.71
N LEU A 78 1.21 6.83 -32.11
CA LEU A 78 2.16 5.78 -32.45
C LEU A 78 1.96 5.57 -33.95
N ARG A 79 3.02 5.75 -34.74
CA ARG A 79 2.99 5.33 -36.15
C ARG A 79 2.53 3.88 -36.13
N ASP A 80 1.32 3.65 -36.61
CA ASP A 80 0.85 2.30 -36.84
C ASP A 80 1.65 1.80 -38.04
N PRO A 81 2.56 0.81 -37.88
CA PRO A 81 3.37 0.30 -38.98
C PRO A 81 2.52 -0.34 -40.08
N LEU A 82 1.21 -0.54 -39.83
CA LEU A 82 0.29 -1.25 -40.70
C LEU A 82 -0.65 -0.33 -41.50
N LEU A 83 -0.57 1.00 -41.35
CA LEU A 83 -1.27 1.92 -42.25
C LEU A 83 -0.34 2.32 -43.41
N PRO A 84 -0.66 1.97 -44.66
CA PRO A 84 0.14 2.42 -45.80
C PRO A 84 0.00 3.94 -45.98
N ASP A 85 1.12 4.59 -46.29
CA ASP A 85 1.17 6.02 -46.61
C ASP A 85 0.15 6.33 -47.71
N GLN A 86 -0.78 7.25 -47.44
CA GLN A 86 -1.74 7.73 -48.42
C GLN A 86 -1.08 8.92 -49.14
N GLU A 87 -0.78 8.74 -50.44
CA GLU A 87 -0.37 9.81 -51.38
C GLU A 87 -1.49 10.82 -51.64
#